data_AF-A0AAD6S8S7-F1
#
_entry.id   AF-A0AAD6S8S7-F1
#
_cell.length_a   1.000
_cell.length_b   1.000
_cell.length_c   1.000
_cell.angle_alpha   90.00
_cell.angle_beta   90.00
_cell.angle_gamma   90.00
#
_symmetry.space_group_name_H-M   'P 1'
#
loop_
_entity.id
_entity.type
_entity.pdbx_description
1 polymer ?
#
loop_
_entity_poly.entity_id
_entity_poly.type
_entity_poly.pdbx_seq_one_letter_code
_entity_poly.pdbx_strand_id
1 'polypeptide(L)'
;DYITYRFANQLVYVRPAQTYETALDIAQKEFIELAAIPRERISFNTVATLNRQEPRVVRISESAWVAAVARQLCGGVIDILV
;
A
#
# COMPACT_ATOMS: atom_id res chain seq x y z
N ASP A 1 -1.74 15.88 3.00
CA ASP A 1 -1.90 14.82 1.98
C ASP A 1 -2.30 13.50 2.62
N TYR A 2 -3.11 12.72 1.90
CA TYR A 2 -3.58 11.39 2.31
C TYR A 2 -3.44 10.43 1.13
N ILE A 3 -3.35 9.14 1.45
CA ILE A 3 -3.41 8.03 0.49
C ILE A 3 -4.49 7.06 0.95
N THR A 4 -4.90 6.17 0.05
CA THR A 4 -5.91 5.16 0.38
C THR A 4 -5.24 3.80 0.46
N TYR A 5 -5.41 3.11 1.59
CA TYR A 5 -5.11 1.68 1.67
C TYR A 5 -6.35 0.88 1.33
N ARG A 6 -6.18 -0.17 0.54
CA ARG A 6 -7.25 -1.11 0.19
C ARG A 6 -6.85 -2.52 0.59
N PHE A 7 -7.70 -3.19 1.33
CA PHE A 7 -7.58 -4.61 1.65
C PHE A 7 -8.94 -5.27 1.54
N ALA A 8 -9.02 -6.38 0.81
CA ALA A 8 -10.28 -7.05 0.48
C ALA A 8 -11.34 -6.06 -0.05
N ASN A 9 -12.41 -5.82 0.70
CA ASN A 9 -13.52 -4.94 0.31
C ASN A 9 -13.56 -3.63 1.13
N GLN A 10 -12.46 -3.31 1.82
CA GLN A 10 -12.34 -2.13 2.69
C GLN A 10 -11.31 -1.14 2.13
N LEU A 11 -11.63 0.14 2.28
CA LEU A 11 -10.76 1.26 1.91
C LEU A 11 -10.62 2.20 3.12
N VAL A 12 -9.40 2.59 3.44
CA VAL A 12 -9.10 3.48 4.56
C VAL A 12 -8.18 4.61 4.10
N TYR A 13 -8.57 5.85 4.40
CA TYR A 13 -7.68 7.00 4.22
C TYR A 13 -6.65 7.04 5.33
N VAL A 14 -5.38 7.03 4.94
CA VAL A 14 -4.26 7.08 5.87
C VAL A 14 -3.30 8.21 5.50
N ARG A 15 -2.55 8.68 6.50
CA ARG A 15 -1.41 9.55 6.24
C ARG A 15 -0.30 8.72 5.61
N PRO A 16 0.41 9.24 4.58
CA PRO A 16 1.57 8.58 4.02
C PRO A 16 2.58 8.21 5.10
N ALA A 17 2.88 6.92 5.26
CA ALA A 17 3.91 6.48 6.18
C ALA A 17 5.29 6.88 5.66
N GLN A 18 6.18 7.30 6.55
CA GLN A 18 7.56 7.68 6.17
C GLN A 18 8.45 6.46 5.91
N THR A 19 8.10 5.30 6.45
CA THR A 19 8.81 4.04 6.29
C THR A 19 7.84 2.91 5.95
N TYR A 20 8.36 1.85 5.34
CA TYR A 20 7.58 0.64 5.04
C TYR A 20 7.08 -0.02 6.34
N GLU A 21 7.89 -0.01 7.40
CA GLU A 21 7.50 -0.62 8.68
C GLU A 21 6.36 0.12 9.36
N THR A 22 6.38 1.46 9.33
CA THR A 22 5.24 2.24 9.80
C THR A 22 4.00 2.03 8.93
N ALA A 23 4.17 1.73 7.63
CA ALA A 23 3.05 1.36 6.77
C ALA A 23 2.41 0.04 7.21
N LEU A 24 3.22 -0.95 7.57
CA LEU A 24 2.75 -2.22 8.13
C LEU A 24 2.03 -2.01 9.46
N ASP A 25 2.58 -1.20 10.36
CA ASP A 25 1.94 -0.87 11.64
C ASP A 25 0.53 -0.27 11.41
N ILE A 26 0.42 0.67 10.46
CA ILE A 26 -0.86 1.27 10.09
C ILE A 26 -1.80 0.21 9.48
N ALA A 27 -1.32 -0.60 8.55
CA ALA A 27 -2.14 -1.65 7.93
C ALA A 27 -2.71 -2.63 8.96
N GLN A 28 -1.87 -3.13 9.88
CA GLN A 28 -2.32 -4.06 10.93
C GLN A 28 -3.26 -3.41 11.95
N LYS A 29 -3.14 -2.10 12.17
CA LYS A 29 -4.01 -1.35 13.05
C LYS A 29 -5.39 -1.09 12.44
N GLU A 30 -5.42 -0.69 11.17
CA GLU A 30 -6.66 -0.27 10.50
C GLU A 30 -7.44 -1.45 9.91
N PHE A 31 -6.76 -2.55 9.58
CA PHE A 31 -7.39 -3.79 9.10
C PHE A 31 -7.18 -4.91 10.14
N ILE A 32 -8.20 -5.21 10.93
CA ILE A 32 -8.11 -6.18 12.04
C ILE A 32 -7.72 -7.58 11.54
N GLU A 33 -8.09 -7.92 10.31
CA GLU A 33 -7.74 -9.17 9.64
C GLU A 33 -6.22 -9.33 9.42
N LEU A 34 -5.49 -8.22 9.36
CA LEU A 34 -4.03 -8.21 9.21
C LEU A 34 -3.28 -8.27 10.55
N ALA A 35 -3.96 -8.04 11.68
CA ALA A 35 -3.31 -7.96 12.99
C ALA A 35 -2.57 -9.24 13.39
N ALA A 36 -3.06 -10.41 12.99
CA ALA A 36 -2.44 -11.70 13.25
C ALA A 36 -1.51 -12.20 12.13
N ILE A 37 -1.41 -11.46 11.03
CA ILE A 37 -0.62 -11.86 9.86
C ILE A 37 0.85 -11.45 10.07
N PRO A 38 1.82 -12.37 9.90
CA PRO A 38 3.24 -12.03 9.93
C PRO A 38 3.57 -10.95 8.90
N ARG A 39 4.38 -9.97 9.30
CA ARG A 39 4.72 -8.78 8.50
C ARG A 39 5.31 -9.13 7.14
N GLU A 40 6.07 -10.21 7.08
CA GLU A 40 6.75 -10.69 5.87
C GLU A 40 5.78 -11.21 4.82
N ARG A 41 4.54 -11.52 5.22
CA ARG A 41 3.46 -11.92 4.31
C ARG A 41 2.66 -10.75 3.77
N ILE A 42 2.75 -9.57 4.39
CA ILE A 42 2.00 -8.40 3.98
C ILE A 42 2.81 -7.64 2.91
N SER A 43 2.20 -7.41 1.76
CA SER A 43 2.80 -6.66 0.66
C SER A 43 1.94 -5.49 0.25
N PHE A 44 2.60 -4.35 0.01
CA PHE A 44 1.96 -3.18 -0.58
C PHE A 44 2.18 -3.15 -2.09
N ASN A 45 1.12 -2.88 -2.83
CA ASN A 45 1.08 -2.95 -4.27
C ASN A 45 0.39 -1.71 -4.83
N THR A 46 0.72 -1.35 -6.05
CA THR A 46 0.04 -0.29 -6.79
C THR A 46 -0.20 -0.75 -8.22
N VAL A 47 -1.17 -0.12 -8.88
CA VAL A 47 -1.44 -0.40 -10.28
C VAL A 47 -0.63 0.58 -11.14
N ALA A 48 0.27 0.05 -11.95
CA ALA A 48 1.07 0.82 -12.89
C ALA A 48 0.68 0.47 -14.33
N THR A 49 0.54 1.50 -15.18
CA THR A 49 0.40 1.32 -16.62
C THR A 49 1.80 1.33 -17.24
N LEU A 50 2.24 0.19 -17.77
CA LEU A 50 3.54 0.06 -18.42
C LEU A 50 3.35 0.09 -19.95
N ASN A 51 3.93 1.08 -20.62
CA ASN A 51 4.06 1.15 -22.09
C ASN A 51 2.79 0.79 -22.90
N ARG A 52 1.66 1.44 -22.61
CA ARG A 52 0.34 1.20 -23.27
C ARG A 52 -0.20 -0.22 -23.14
N GLN A 53 0.35 -1.04 -22.26
CA GLN A 53 -0.22 -2.34 -21.90
C GLN A 53 -1.26 -2.18 -20.81
N GLU A 54 -2.03 -3.24 -20.60
CA GLU A 54 -3.01 -3.34 -19.52
C GLU A 54 -2.39 -2.99 -18.16
N PRO A 55 -3.15 -2.33 -17.27
CA PRO A 55 -2.66 -1.99 -15.93
C PRO A 55 -2.19 -3.25 -15.21
N ARG A 56 -0.98 -3.22 -14.65
CA ARG A 56 -0.43 -4.35 -13.88
C ARG A 56 -0.25 -3.97 -12.43
N VAL A 57 -0.50 -4.95 -11.57
CA VAL A 57 -0.19 -4.85 -10.14
C VAL A 57 1.32 -4.97 -9.97
N VAL A 58 1.91 -4.00 -9.29
CA VAL A 58 3.34 -3.93 -9.02
C VAL A 58 3.54 -3.80 -7.51
N ARG A 59 4.35 -4.69 -6.94
CA ARG A 59 4.74 -4.64 -5.53
C ARG A 59 5.71 -3.48 -5.28
N ILE A 60 5.42 -2.68 -4.26
CA ILE A 60 6.32 -1.64 -3.76
C ILE A 60 7.31 -2.31 -2.80
N SER A 61 8.60 -2.26 -3.09
CA SER A 61 9.63 -2.70 -2.15
C SER A 61 9.84 -1.65 -1.05
N GLU A 62 10.37 -2.08 0.10
CA GLU A 62 10.77 -1.19 1.20
C GLU A 62 11.67 -0.04 0.73
N SER A 63 12.70 -0.36 -0.07
CA SER A 63 13.63 0.63 -0.63
C SER A 63 12.97 1.66 -1.57
N ALA A 64 11.85 1.31 -2.20
CA ALA A 64 11.12 2.17 -3.11
C ALA A 64 9.95 2.87 -2.44
N TRP A 65 9.66 2.58 -1.17
CA TRP A 65 8.47 3.03 -0.46
C TRP A 65 8.25 4.53 -0.56
N VAL A 66 9.23 5.32 -0.10
CA VAL A 66 9.12 6.79 -0.04
C VAL A 66 8.86 7.37 -1.42
N ALA A 67 9.59 6.91 -2.43
CA ALA A 67 9.46 7.39 -3.80
C ALA A 67 8.12 6.97 -4.43
N ALA A 68 7.66 5.76 -4.16
CA ALA A 68 6.40 5.24 -4.69
C ALA A 68 5.20 5.97 -4.07
N VAL A 69 5.18 6.13 -2.75
CA VAL A 69 4.09 6.77 -2.01
C VAL A 69 3.99 8.26 -2.32
N ALA A 70 5.13 8.96 -2.47
CA ALA A 70 5.13 10.36 -2.88
C ALA A 70 4.44 10.58 -4.24
N ARG A 71 4.46 9.58 -5.12
CA ARG A 71 3.80 9.62 -6.44
C ARG A 71 2.30 9.27 -6.38
N GLN A 72 1.84 8.75 -5.25
CA GLN A 72 0.43 8.39 -5.01
C GLN A 72 -0.35 9.49 -4.27
N LEU A 73 0.30 10.61 -3.93
CA LEU A 73 -0.35 11.76 -3.32
C LEU A 73 -1.40 12.31 -4.30
N CYS A 74 -2.64 12.53 -3.79
CA CYS A 74 -3.86 12.89 -4.54
C CYS A 74 -4.59 11.70 -5.20
N GLY A 75 -5.18 10.82 -4.39
CA GLY A 75 -6.17 9.83 -4.84
C GLY A 75 -5.58 8.48 -5.25
N GLY A 76 -4.29 8.26 -5.05
CA GLY A 76 -3.65 6.97 -5.23
C GLY A 76 -4.18 5.91 -4.26
N VAL A 77 -4.35 4.69 -4.76
CA VAL A 77 -4.74 3.52 -3.98
C VAL A 77 -3.54 2.58 -3.88
N ILE A 78 -3.21 2.20 -2.65
CA ILE A 78 -2.23 1.16 -2.35
C ILE A 78 -2.99 -0.10 -1.94
N ASP A 79 -2.79 -1.15 -2.70
CA ASP A 79 -3.35 -2.47 -2.48
C ASP A 79 -2.51 -3.25 -1.48
N ILE A 80 -3.14 -3.73 -0.42
CA ILE A 80 -2.52 -4.64 0.53
C ILE A 80 -2.88 -6.07 0.13
N LEU A 81 -1.87 -6.92 -0.03
CA LEU A 81 -2.01 -8.34 -0.36
C LEU A 81 -1.26 -9.19 0.68
N VAL A 82 -1.78 -10.38 0.97
CA VAL A 82 -1.30 -11.35 1.99
C VAL A 82 -1.01 -12.72 1.37
#